data_AF-A0A963WPW1-F1
#
_entry.id   AF-A0A963WPW1-F1
#
_cell.length_a   1.000
_cell.length_b   1.000
_cell.length_c   1.000
_cell.angle_alpha   90.00
_cell.angle_beta   90.00
_cell.angle_gamma   90.00
#
_symmetry.space_group_name_H-M   'P 1'
#
loop_
_entity.id
_entity.type
_entity.pdbx_description
1 polymer ?
#
loop_
_entity_poly.entity_id
_entity_poly.type
_entity_poly.pdbx_seq_one_letter_code
_entity_poly.pdbx_strand_id
1 'polypeptide(L)'
;MTDQLGGRPDPRGGIPDLDNVDIDSLPRFPDDPLVEYYTPMMSGAWTLTQVPFSICMGYWTGLQQVYRMPILMRRQNVWMSLSPMETESQQIGVDLAKGHVAIIGLGMGWVAGMTAMQPDVGRVTVVEMDEDVLAMHRQLQLFERLPEGIGAKIEIVEADALEWKPDSHVDLLMPDIWLDMVSWERPEEVREMQDNVRADSVYFWGQELELARHLVRDGRPIDDAGISETAARWDLPLIGLDTPDYAARTHTAARQWMKGRWLEGTAVPDDLRSEADDL
;
A
#
# COMPACT_ATOMS: atom_id res chain seq x y z
N MET A 1 -19.64 -6.28 -32.90
CA MET A 1 -18.60 -7.05 -32.17
C MET A 1 -17.25 -6.41 -32.46
N THR A 2 -17.12 -5.12 -32.15
CA THR A 2 -15.92 -4.29 -32.44
C THR A 2 -15.83 -3.02 -31.58
N ASP A 3 -16.72 -2.82 -30.58
CA ASP A 3 -16.70 -1.64 -29.68
C ASP A 3 -16.29 -2.01 -28.25
N GLN A 4 -15.33 -2.93 -28.07
CA GLN A 4 -14.74 -3.26 -26.77
C GLN A 4 -13.21 -3.14 -26.72
N LEU A 5 -12.60 -2.47 -27.70
CA LEU A 5 -11.13 -2.28 -27.77
C LEU A 5 -10.73 -0.81 -27.99
N GLY A 6 -11.58 0.16 -27.62
CA GLY A 6 -11.38 1.57 -27.96
C GLY A 6 -11.85 2.59 -26.91
N GLY A 7 -11.79 2.24 -25.62
CA GLY A 7 -11.82 3.27 -24.58
C GLY A 7 -10.46 3.97 -24.56
N ARG A 8 -10.41 5.30 -24.46
CA ARG A 8 -9.17 5.95 -24.00
C ARG A 8 -8.80 5.31 -22.65
N PRO A 9 -7.54 4.92 -22.43
CA PRO A 9 -7.10 4.47 -21.12
C PRO A 9 -7.55 5.48 -20.06
N ASP A 10 -8.09 5.01 -18.94
CA ASP A 10 -8.38 5.89 -17.81
C ASP A 10 -7.05 6.56 -17.39
N PRO A 11 -6.90 7.89 -17.50
CA PRO A 11 -5.62 8.55 -17.20
C PRO A 11 -5.31 8.52 -15.69
N ARG A 12 -6.28 8.13 -14.84
CA ARG A 12 -6.05 7.81 -13.43
C ARG A 12 -5.63 6.37 -13.20
N GLY A 13 -5.75 5.52 -14.22
CA GLY A 13 -5.40 4.11 -14.20
C GLY A 13 -3.90 3.89 -13.96
N GLY A 14 -3.57 2.77 -13.30
CA GLY A 14 -2.20 2.33 -13.07
C GLY A 14 -1.55 1.62 -14.26
N ILE A 15 -2.26 1.50 -15.39
CA ILE A 15 -1.76 0.80 -16.58
C ILE A 15 -0.75 1.72 -17.27
N PRO A 16 0.53 1.30 -17.39
CA PRO A 16 1.54 2.12 -18.04
C PRO A 16 1.30 2.17 -19.55
N ASP A 17 1.61 3.32 -20.14
CA ASP A 17 1.80 3.40 -21.59
C ASP A 17 3.12 2.71 -21.95
N LEU A 18 3.04 1.72 -22.83
CA LEU A 18 4.18 0.90 -23.26
C LEU A 18 4.61 1.24 -24.69
N ASP A 19 4.02 2.25 -25.31
CA ASP A 19 4.40 2.70 -26.64
C ASP A 19 5.87 3.14 -26.62
N ASN A 20 6.68 2.52 -27.48
CA ASN A 20 8.13 2.74 -27.60
C ASN A 20 8.96 2.33 -26.38
N VAL A 21 8.41 1.51 -25.46
CA VAL A 21 9.19 0.92 -24.37
C VAL A 21 9.88 -0.35 -24.86
N ASP A 22 11.22 -0.41 -24.76
CA ASP A 22 11.98 -1.64 -24.95
C ASP A 22 11.83 -2.53 -23.72
N ILE A 23 10.84 -3.42 -23.77
CA ILE A 23 10.46 -4.32 -22.66
C ILE A 23 11.65 -5.14 -22.16
N ASP A 24 12.51 -5.64 -23.05
CA ASP A 24 13.63 -6.52 -22.69
C ASP A 24 14.74 -5.78 -21.94
N SER A 25 14.79 -4.44 -22.07
CA SER A 25 15.74 -3.57 -21.36
C SER A 25 15.30 -3.18 -19.96
N LEU A 26 14.02 -3.39 -19.62
CA LEU A 26 13.47 -3.00 -18.32
C LEU A 26 14.11 -3.83 -17.19
N PRO A 27 14.34 -3.20 -16.01
CA PRO A 27 14.79 -3.95 -14.84
C PRO A 27 13.75 -4.98 -14.43
N ARG A 28 14.21 -6.13 -13.93
CA ARG A 28 13.34 -7.14 -13.33
C ARG A 28 13.07 -6.78 -11.88
N PHE A 29 11.79 -6.73 -11.51
CA PHE A 29 11.38 -6.59 -10.12
C PHE A 29 11.83 -7.82 -9.31
N PRO A 30 12.38 -7.66 -8.10
CA PRO A 30 12.80 -8.77 -7.27
C PRO A 30 11.67 -9.78 -7.03
N ASP A 31 12.03 -11.05 -6.89
CA ASP A 31 11.06 -12.10 -6.56
C ASP A 31 10.55 -11.89 -5.12
N ASP A 32 9.23 -11.90 -4.97
CA ASP A 32 8.56 -11.70 -3.69
C ASP A 32 8.71 -12.94 -2.78
N PRO A 33 9.21 -12.81 -1.53
CA PRO A 33 9.40 -13.96 -0.63
C PRO A 33 8.12 -14.75 -0.33
N LEU A 34 6.95 -14.12 -0.48
CA LEU A 34 5.65 -14.72 -0.21
C LEU A 34 4.99 -15.34 -1.46
N VAL A 35 5.55 -15.14 -2.66
CA VAL A 35 4.91 -15.51 -3.94
C VAL A 35 4.48 -16.98 -3.99
N GLU A 36 5.28 -17.89 -3.44
CA GLU A 36 5.02 -19.33 -3.45
C GLU A 36 3.83 -19.74 -2.56
N TYR A 37 3.49 -18.90 -1.59
CA TYR A 37 2.37 -19.17 -0.68
C TYR A 37 1.03 -18.71 -1.24
N TYR A 38 1.01 -17.88 -2.29
CA TYR A 38 -0.24 -17.52 -2.99
C TYR A 38 -0.66 -18.60 -3.99
N THR A 39 -1.17 -19.72 -3.46
CA THR A 39 -1.67 -20.83 -4.26
C THR A 39 -3.02 -20.47 -4.90
N PRO A 40 -3.20 -20.68 -6.22
CA PRO A 40 -4.45 -20.37 -6.90
C PRO A 40 -5.66 -21.02 -6.23
N MET A 41 -6.70 -20.22 -5.96
CA MET A 41 -7.92 -20.67 -5.30
C MET A 41 -9.13 -19.82 -5.67
N MET A 42 -10.31 -20.36 -5.41
CA MET A 42 -11.58 -19.63 -5.49
C MET A 42 -12.32 -19.79 -4.17
N SER A 43 -12.93 -18.70 -3.70
CA SER A 43 -13.82 -18.67 -2.53
C SER A 43 -14.95 -17.67 -2.79
N GLY A 44 -16.19 -18.15 -2.93
CA GLY A 44 -17.32 -17.30 -3.27
C GLY A 44 -17.11 -16.52 -4.58
N ALA A 45 -17.11 -15.18 -4.50
CA ALA A 45 -16.88 -14.29 -5.64
C ALA A 45 -15.39 -13.97 -5.89
N TRP A 46 -14.50 -14.49 -5.06
CA TRP A 46 -13.08 -14.19 -5.05
C TRP A 46 -12.28 -15.27 -5.77
N THR A 47 -11.31 -14.83 -6.56
CA THR A 47 -10.33 -15.68 -7.25
C THR A 47 -8.94 -15.14 -6.94
N LEU A 48 -8.13 -15.95 -6.24
CA LEU A 48 -6.69 -15.72 -6.12
C LEU A 48 -6.00 -16.49 -7.24
N THR A 49 -5.16 -15.81 -8.01
CA THR A 49 -4.38 -16.42 -9.09
C THR A 49 -3.04 -15.70 -9.26
N GLN A 50 -2.23 -16.12 -10.22
CA GLN A 50 -0.95 -15.49 -10.54
C GLN A 50 -0.91 -15.08 -12.01
N VAL A 51 -0.46 -13.86 -12.25
CA VAL A 51 -0.11 -13.38 -13.59
C VAL A 51 1.33 -13.82 -13.89
N PRO A 52 1.58 -14.65 -14.91
CA PRO A 52 2.92 -15.20 -15.15
C PRO A 52 3.94 -14.12 -15.50
N PHE A 53 3.50 -13.06 -16.18
CA PHE A 53 4.33 -11.92 -16.58
C PHE A 53 3.47 -10.66 -16.75
N SER A 54 3.95 -9.53 -16.26
CA SER A 54 3.36 -8.20 -16.43
C SER A 54 4.46 -7.15 -16.47
N ILE A 55 4.15 -5.98 -17.06
CA ILE A 55 4.96 -4.77 -16.89
C ILE A 55 4.22 -3.84 -15.94
N CYS A 56 4.88 -3.44 -14.86
CA CYS A 56 4.28 -2.60 -13.84
C CYS A 56 5.18 -1.41 -13.53
N MET A 57 4.56 -0.27 -13.25
CA MET A 57 5.24 0.87 -12.64
C MET A 57 5.40 0.61 -11.14
N GLY A 58 6.57 0.93 -10.57
CA GLY A 58 6.76 0.94 -9.13
C GLY A 58 6.16 2.15 -8.44
N TYR A 59 6.13 2.11 -7.12
CA TYR A 59 5.68 3.26 -6.34
C TYR A 59 6.72 4.38 -6.38
N TRP A 60 8.00 4.01 -6.23
CA TRP A 60 9.16 4.90 -6.33
C TRP A 60 10.02 4.59 -7.55
N THR A 61 10.03 3.33 -7.96
CA THR A 61 10.80 2.88 -9.11
C THR A 61 9.99 3.06 -10.40
N GLY A 62 10.68 2.99 -11.53
CA GLY A 62 10.08 3.12 -12.85
C GLY A 62 9.35 1.85 -13.31
N LEU A 63 9.26 1.69 -14.63
CA LEU A 63 8.72 0.47 -15.25
C LEU A 63 9.63 -0.73 -14.99
N GLN A 64 9.01 -1.87 -14.65
CA GLN A 64 9.72 -3.10 -14.33
C GLN A 64 9.02 -4.32 -14.93
N GLN A 65 9.81 -5.34 -15.23
CA GLN A 65 9.31 -6.69 -15.54
C GLN A 65 8.94 -7.40 -14.24
N VAL A 66 7.70 -7.86 -14.14
CA VAL A 66 7.18 -8.58 -12.97
C VAL A 66 6.75 -9.97 -13.39
N TYR A 67 7.19 -10.98 -12.66
CA TYR A 67 6.86 -12.38 -12.93
C TYR A 67 6.06 -12.98 -11.78
N ARG A 68 5.13 -13.87 -12.11
CA ARG A 68 4.32 -14.65 -11.14
C ARG A 68 3.56 -13.79 -10.12
N MET A 69 3.16 -12.58 -10.52
CA MET A 69 2.51 -11.61 -9.65
C MET A 69 1.17 -12.15 -9.14
N PRO A 70 1.00 -12.36 -7.82
CA PRO A 70 -0.29 -12.72 -7.25
C PRO A 70 -1.30 -11.61 -7.47
N ILE A 71 -2.51 -12.00 -7.86
CA ILE A 71 -3.66 -11.09 -8.01
C ILE A 71 -4.87 -11.69 -7.31
N LEU A 72 -5.61 -10.83 -6.61
CA LEU A 72 -6.93 -11.14 -6.08
C LEU A 72 -7.97 -10.45 -6.95
N MET A 73 -8.86 -11.25 -7.52
CA MET A 73 -9.94 -10.76 -8.37
C MET A 73 -11.29 -10.96 -7.69
N ARG A 74 -12.18 -9.98 -7.83
CA ARG A 74 -13.60 -10.14 -7.53
C ARG A 74 -14.35 -10.23 -8.85
N ARG A 75 -14.82 -11.43 -9.20
CA ARG A 75 -15.36 -11.76 -10.52
C ARG A 75 -14.34 -11.50 -11.65
N GLN A 76 -14.50 -10.42 -12.41
CA GLN A 76 -13.65 -10.07 -13.57
C GLN A 76 -12.74 -8.87 -13.29
N ASN A 77 -12.90 -8.21 -12.14
CA ASN A 77 -12.11 -7.04 -11.78
C ASN A 77 -10.99 -7.45 -10.86
N VAL A 78 -9.77 -6.98 -11.15
CA VAL A 78 -8.67 -7.04 -10.18
C VAL A 78 -9.07 -6.13 -9.03
N TRP A 79 -9.06 -6.70 -7.84
CA TRP A 79 -9.33 -5.99 -6.60
C TRP A 79 -8.04 -5.52 -5.95
N MET A 80 -7.02 -6.39 -5.94
CA MET A 80 -5.71 -6.14 -5.36
C MET A 80 -4.67 -7.01 -6.07
N SER A 81 -3.42 -6.59 -6.04
CA SER A 81 -2.29 -7.39 -6.50
C SER A 81 -1.12 -7.30 -5.52
N LEU A 82 -0.02 -7.97 -5.83
CA LEU A 82 1.28 -7.66 -5.23
C LEU A 82 2.17 -7.03 -6.28
N SER A 83 1.66 -5.94 -6.86
CA SER A 83 2.43 -5.16 -7.82
C SER A 83 3.60 -4.46 -7.14
N PRO A 84 4.62 -4.02 -7.90
CA PRO A 84 5.67 -3.15 -7.37
C PRO A 84 5.11 -1.90 -6.68
N MET A 85 3.99 -1.34 -7.17
CA MET A 85 3.33 -0.21 -6.51
C MET A 85 2.85 -0.57 -5.09
N GLU A 86 2.15 -1.69 -4.92
CA GLU A 86 1.61 -2.11 -3.62
C GLU A 86 2.71 -2.51 -2.64
N THR A 87 3.71 -3.26 -3.10
CA THR A 87 4.80 -3.74 -2.23
C THR A 87 5.76 -2.60 -1.84
N GLU A 88 6.17 -1.76 -2.79
CA GLU A 88 7.08 -0.63 -2.51
C GLU A 88 6.43 0.46 -1.63
N SER A 89 5.12 0.65 -1.72
CA SER A 89 4.38 1.62 -0.88
C SER A 89 4.21 1.18 0.57
N GLN A 90 4.44 -0.09 0.87
CA GLN A 90 4.39 -0.64 2.22
C GLN A 90 5.78 -0.88 2.83
N GLN A 91 6.83 -0.90 2.00
CA GLN A 91 8.16 -1.37 2.37
C GLN A 91 8.78 -0.59 3.55
N ILE A 92 8.57 0.73 3.63
CA ILE A 92 9.13 1.55 4.73
C ILE A 92 8.55 1.11 6.08
N GLY A 93 7.23 0.92 6.17
CA GLY A 93 6.60 0.42 7.39
C GLY A 93 7.07 -0.98 7.76
N VAL A 94 7.21 -1.86 6.77
CA VAL A 94 7.73 -3.23 6.97
C VAL A 94 9.19 -3.24 7.44
N ASP A 95 10.06 -2.40 6.87
CA ASP A 95 11.49 -2.37 7.20
C ASP A 95 11.77 -1.77 8.58
N LEU A 96 10.93 -0.83 9.02
CA LEU A 96 11.06 -0.17 10.32
C LEU A 96 10.27 -0.85 11.44
N ALA A 97 9.51 -1.90 11.11
CA ALA A 97 8.72 -2.66 12.05
C ALA A 97 9.57 -3.37 13.11
N LYS A 98 9.15 -3.26 14.37
CA LYS A 98 9.74 -3.95 15.53
C LYS A 98 8.69 -4.12 16.64
N GLY A 99 8.95 -5.03 17.57
CA GLY A 99 8.09 -5.24 18.74
C GLY A 99 6.72 -5.80 18.35
N HIS A 100 5.66 -5.16 18.85
CA HIS A 100 4.27 -5.46 18.52
C HIS A 100 3.74 -4.50 17.44
N VAL A 101 3.37 -5.04 16.29
CA VAL A 101 2.82 -4.28 15.17
C VAL A 101 1.32 -4.55 15.03
N ALA A 102 0.51 -3.50 15.05
CA ALA A 102 -0.91 -3.57 14.73
C ALA A 102 -1.12 -3.16 13.27
N ILE A 103 -1.63 -4.06 12.44
CA ILE A 103 -1.98 -3.82 11.04
C ILE A 103 -3.50 -3.73 10.94
N ILE A 104 -4.01 -2.65 10.38
CA ILE A 104 -5.46 -2.44 10.22
C ILE A 104 -5.81 -2.63 8.75
N GLY A 105 -6.58 -3.67 8.46
CA GLY A 105 -6.80 -4.19 7.11
C GLY A 105 -5.88 -5.38 6.81
N LEU A 106 -6.47 -6.54 6.51
CA LEU A 106 -5.70 -7.76 6.24
C LEU A 106 -5.24 -7.83 4.79
N GLY A 107 -6.08 -7.36 3.86
CA GLY A 107 -5.82 -7.42 2.43
C GLY A 107 -5.41 -8.83 1.96
N MET A 108 -4.34 -8.93 1.16
CA MET A 108 -3.74 -10.22 0.78
C MET A 108 -2.80 -10.82 1.84
N GLY A 109 -2.64 -10.17 3.01
CA GLY A 109 -1.78 -10.63 4.12
C GLY A 109 -0.29 -10.44 3.89
N TRP A 110 0.12 -9.74 2.83
CA TRP A 110 1.52 -9.54 2.49
C TRP A 110 2.26 -8.74 3.54
N VAL A 111 1.72 -7.57 3.93
CA VAL A 111 2.31 -6.71 4.96
C VAL A 111 2.46 -7.48 6.27
N ALA A 112 1.44 -8.24 6.69
CA ALA A 112 1.49 -9.05 7.90
C ALA A 112 2.57 -10.14 7.84
N GLY A 113 2.65 -10.88 6.73
CA GLY A 113 3.67 -11.91 6.53
C GLY A 113 5.09 -11.35 6.51
N MET A 114 5.33 -10.28 5.75
CA MET A 114 6.63 -9.62 5.66
C MET A 114 7.06 -8.99 7.00
N THR A 115 6.12 -8.36 7.71
CA THR A 115 6.35 -7.80 9.04
C THR A 115 6.72 -8.88 10.04
N ALA A 116 6.02 -10.03 10.05
CA ALA A 116 6.35 -11.14 10.94
C ALA A 116 7.72 -11.74 10.67
N MET A 117 8.20 -11.69 9.42
CA MET A 117 9.55 -12.13 9.04
C MET A 117 10.66 -11.20 9.52
N GLN A 118 10.34 -9.97 9.95
CA GLN A 118 11.35 -9.09 10.54
C GLN A 118 11.87 -9.69 11.86
N PRO A 119 13.21 -9.68 12.08
CA PRO A 119 13.82 -10.31 13.24
C PRO A 119 13.43 -9.63 14.55
N ASP A 120 13.25 -8.31 14.52
CA ASP A 120 12.93 -7.50 15.70
C ASP A 120 11.41 -7.43 15.99
N VAL A 121 10.58 -8.06 15.16
CA VAL A 121 9.12 -8.17 15.39
C VAL A 121 8.82 -9.41 16.23
N GLY A 122 8.15 -9.19 17.36
CA GLY A 122 7.72 -10.24 18.30
C GLY A 122 6.24 -10.63 18.16
N ARG A 123 5.38 -9.71 17.71
CA ARG A 123 3.94 -9.94 17.53
C ARG A 123 3.40 -9.08 16.39
N VAL A 124 2.48 -9.62 15.61
CA VAL A 124 1.68 -8.90 14.62
C VAL A 124 0.21 -9.18 14.94
N THR A 125 -0.58 -8.13 15.16
CA THR A 125 -2.03 -8.23 15.26
C THR A 125 -2.65 -7.59 14.03
N VAL A 126 -3.43 -8.34 13.27
CA VAL A 126 -4.14 -7.87 12.08
C VAL A 126 -5.61 -7.71 12.43
N VAL A 127 -6.17 -6.53 12.20
CA VAL A 127 -7.59 -6.24 12.42
C VAL A 127 -8.31 -6.23 11.08
N GLU A 128 -9.33 -7.06 10.93
CA GLU A 128 -10.13 -7.19 9.70
C GLU A 128 -11.59 -7.47 10.05
N MET A 129 -12.52 -6.86 9.32
CA MET A 129 -13.96 -7.02 9.55
C MET A 129 -14.66 -7.77 8.42
N ASP A 130 -14.09 -7.78 7.21
CA ASP A 130 -14.72 -8.41 6.05
C ASP A 130 -14.67 -9.95 6.18
N GLU A 131 -15.83 -10.55 6.42
CA GLU A 131 -15.99 -12.01 6.54
C GLU A 131 -15.49 -12.78 5.31
N ASP A 132 -15.61 -12.22 4.09
CA ASP A 132 -15.13 -12.87 2.88
C ASP A 132 -13.59 -12.89 2.84
N VAL A 133 -12.94 -11.80 3.26
CA VAL A 133 -11.47 -11.72 3.37
C VAL A 133 -10.97 -12.71 4.44
N LEU A 134 -11.63 -12.77 5.59
CA LEU A 134 -11.31 -13.72 6.65
C LEU A 134 -11.50 -15.17 6.19
N ALA A 135 -12.60 -15.47 5.49
CA ALA A 135 -12.85 -16.80 4.94
C ALA A 135 -11.79 -17.20 3.89
N MET A 136 -11.40 -16.25 3.03
CA MET A 136 -10.32 -16.47 2.06
C MET A 136 -9.00 -16.82 2.77
N HIS A 137 -8.61 -16.09 3.82
CA HIS A 137 -7.37 -16.36 4.55
C HIS A 137 -7.40 -17.68 5.31
N ARG A 138 -8.54 -18.06 5.92
CA ARG A 138 -8.73 -19.39 6.54
C ARG A 138 -8.52 -20.54 5.54
N GLN A 139 -8.90 -20.34 4.27
CA GLN A 139 -8.70 -21.32 3.21
C GLN A 139 -7.26 -21.28 2.66
N LEU A 140 -6.69 -20.08 2.49
CA LEU A 140 -5.34 -19.90 1.97
C LEU A 140 -4.29 -20.43 2.95
N GLN A 141 -4.52 -20.32 4.26
CA GLN A 141 -3.55 -20.71 5.29
C GLN A 141 -2.15 -20.13 5.00
N LEU A 142 -2.11 -18.84 4.67
CA LEU A 142 -0.88 -18.14 4.29
C LEU A 142 0.13 -18.21 5.43
N PHE A 143 -0.30 -17.81 6.63
CA PHE A 143 0.57 -17.64 7.79
C PHE A 143 1.06 -18.97 8.35
N GLU A 144 0.23 -20.00 8.40
CA GLU A 144 0.60 -21.34 8.88
C GLU A 144 1.67 -22.01 8.01
N ARG A 145 1.79 -21.58 6.75
CA ARG A 145 2.78 -22.11 5.80
C ARG A 145 4.09 -21.31 5.80
N LEU A 146 4.16 -20.18 6.49
CA LEU A 146 5.39 -19.41 6.62
C LEU A 146 6.51 -20.25 7.26
N PRO A 147 7.77 -20.03 6.87
CA PRO A 147 8.88 -20.86 7.31
C PRO A 147 9.09 -20.72 8.83
N GLU A 148 9.69 -21.75 9.42
CA GLU A 148 10.17 -21.73 10.82
C GLU A 148 9.09 -21.41 11.88
N GLY A 149 7.81 -21.56 11.53
CA GLY A 149 6.70 -21.23 12.43
C GLY A 149 6.51 -19.73 12.65
N ILE A 150 7.09 -18.86 11.79
CA ILE A 150 6.99 -17.40 11.88
C ILE A 150 5.52 -16.93 11.94
N GLY A 151 4.62 -17.64 11.27
CA GLY A 151 3.18 -17.35 11.33
C GLY A 151 2.58 -17.34 12.72
N ALA A 152 3.21 -18.00 13.71
CA ALA A 152 2.77 -17.96 15.11
C ALA A 152 2.90 -16.58 15.76
N LYS A 153 3.65 -15.64 15.15
CA LYS A 153 3.68 -14.23 15.56
C LYS A 153 2.40 -13.48 15.18
N ILE A 154 1.62 -14.00 14.23
CA ILE A 154 0.50 -13.31 13.61
C ILE A 154 -0.81 -13.77 14.25
N GLU A 155 -1.59 -12.81 14.73
CA GLU A 155 -2.96 -12.99 15.21
C GLU A 155 -3.92 -12.18 14.36
N ILE A 156 -4.99 -12.80 13.87
CA ILE A 156 -6.06 -12.08 13.16
C ILE A 156 -7.23 -11.87 14.13
N VAL A 157 -7.65 -10.62 14.29
CA VAL A 157 -8.78 -10.21 15.12
C VAL A 157 -9.91 -9.72 14.22
N GLU A 158 -11.05 -10.39 14.32
CA GLU A 158 -12.29 -9.98 13.64
C GLU A 158 -12.93 -8.80 14.37
N ALA A 159 -12.68 -7.57 13.91
CA ALA A 159 -13.16 -6.33 14.55
C ALA A 159 -13.18 -5.14 13.59
N ASP A 160 -13.93 -4.10 13.95
CA ASP A 160 -13.92 -2.82 13.26
C ASP A 160 -12.62 -2.06 13.55
N ALA A 161 -11.95 -1.64 12.48
CA ALA A 161 -10.75 -0.81 12.47
C ALA A 161 -10.86 0.47 13.34
N LEU A 162 -12.02 1.12 13.33
CA LEU A 162 -12.26 2.41 14.01
C LEU A 162 -12.68 2.23 15.47
N GLU A 163 -12.94 1.00 15.92
CA GLU A 163 -13.35 0.69 17.30
C GLU A 163 -12.32 -0.15 18.07
N TRP A 164 -11.45 -0.86 17.36
CA TRP A 164 -10.51 -1.81 17.96
C TRP A 164 -9.51 -1.13 18.90
N LYS A 165 -9.27 -1.78 20.04
CA LYS A 165 -8.29 -1.36 21.06
C LYS A 165 -7.41 -2.55 21.42
N PRO A 166 -6.08 -2.38 21.44
CA PRO A 166 -5.18 -3.45 21.80
C PRO A 166 -5.29 -3.77 23.30
N ASP A 167 -5.01 -5.01 23.65
CA ASP A 167 -4.92 -5.51 25.03
C ASP A 167 -3.53 -5.28 25.66
N SER A 168 -2.58 -4.80 24.87
CA SER A 168 -1.17 -4.67 25.18
C SER A 168 -0.58 -3.46 24.45
N HIS A 169 0.64 -3.08 24.83
CA HIS A 169 1.37 -2.00 24.16
C HIS A 169 1.65 -2.36 22.69
N VAL A 170 1.56 -1.35 21.81
CA VAL A 170 1.80 -1.46 20.37
C VAL A 170 2.96 -0.51 20.03
N ASP A 171 4.00 -1.04 19.39
CA ASP A 171 5.16 -0.26 18.96
C ASP A 171 4.85 0.48 17.64
N LEU A 172 4.15 -0.16 16.71
CA LEU A 172 3.83 0.39 15.40
C LEU A 172 2.39 0.09 14.97
N LEU A 173 1.67 1.14 14.57
CA LEU A 173 0.37 1.05 13.91
C LEU A 173 0.54 1.21 12.38
N MET A 174 -0.02 0.28 11.62
CA MET A 174 -0.01 0.25 10.15
C MET A 174 -1.42 0.13 9.53
N PRO A 175 -2.11 1.26 9.31
CA PRO A 175 -3.40 1.29 8.63
C PRO A 175 -3.31 1.15 7.10
N ASP A 176 -4.14 0.27 6.55
CA ASP A 176 -4.34 0.02 5.12
C ASP A 176 -5.74 -0.56 4.85
N ILE A 177 -6.77 0.28 4.92
CA ILE A 177 -8.18 -0.12 4.70
C ILE A 177 -8.81 0.51 3.45
N TRP A 178 -8.04 1.27 2.68
CA TRP A 178 -8.57 2.11 1.61
C TRP A 178 -8.47 1.44 0.25
N LEU A 179 -9.46 1.71 -0.60
CA LEU A 179 -9.41 1.29 -2.00
C LEU A 179 -8.59 2.27 -2.86
N ASP A 180 -8.70 3.56 -2.56
CA ASP A 180 -8.01 4.61 -3.30
C ASP A 180 -6.68 4.98 -2.62
N MET A 181 -5.63 5.18 -3.43
CA MET A 181 -4.29 5.57 -2.96
C MET A 181 -4.30 6.86 -2.14
N VAL A 182 -5.23 7.77 -2.47
CA VAL A 182 -5.52 8.96 -1.68
C VAL A 182 -7.05 9.13 -1.50
N SER A 183 -7.50 9.68 -0.37
CA SER A 183 -8.91 9.79 0.03
C SER A 183 -9.12 11.07 0.83
N TRP A 184 -10.34 11.59 0.91
CA TRP A 184 -10.58 12.71 1.83
C TRP A 184 -10.37 12.25 3.26
N GLU A 185 -9.69 13.07 4.07
CA GLU A 185 -9.59 12.89 5.53
C GLU A 185 -8.77 11.67 6.01
N ARG A 186 -7.89 11.09 5.18
CA ARG A 186 -7.01 9.98 5.59
C ARG A 186 -6.21 10.26 6.86
N PRO A 187 -5.51 11.40 7.01
CA PRO A 187 -4.79 11.69 8.25
C PRO A 187 -5.71 11.72 9.49
N GLU A 188 -6.96 12.14 9.32
CA GLU A 188 -7.98 12.17 10.37
C GLU A 188 -8.44 10.75 10.74
N GLU A 189 -8.73 9.88 9.77
CA GLU A 189 -9.08 8.47 10.03
C GLU A 189 -7.92 7.73 10.71
N VAL A 190 -6.68 7.97 10.29
CA VAL A 190 -5.49 7.42 10.95
C VAL A 190 -5.37 7.91 12.39
N ARG A 191 -5.73 9.17 12.67
CA ARG A 191 -5.77 9.70 14.03
C ARG A 191 -6.83 9.01 14.88
N GLU A 192 -8.02 8.77 14.35
CA GLU A 192 -9.08 8.06 15.08
C GLU A 192 -8.62 6.64 15.47
N MET A 193 -7.96 5.93 14.56
CA MET A 193 -7.34 4.63 14.87
C MET A 193 -6.24 4.80 15.92
N GLN A 194 -5.38 5.80 15.79
CA GLN A 194 -4.29 6.05 16.73
C GLN A 194 -4.78 6.44 18.14
N ASP A 195 -5.91 7.14 18.27
CA ASP A 195 -6.51 7.49 19.57
C ASP A 195 -6.96 6.24 20.36
N ASN A 196 -7.37 5.21 19.62
CA ASN A 196 -7.73 3.91 20.17
C ASN A 196 -6.51 3.03 20.46
N VAL A 197 -5.59 2.91 19.49
CA VAL A 197 -4.44 2.00 19.55
C VAL A 197 -3.32 2.55 20.42
N ARG A 198 -3.05 3.84 20.34
CA ARG A 198 -2.00 4.56 21.07
C ARG A 198 -0.62 3.93 20.87
N ALA A 199 -0.28 3.63 19.62
CA ALA A 199 1.02 3.08 19.28
C ALA A 199 2.13 4.12 19.48
N ASP A 200 3.36 3.67 19.71
CA ASP A 200 4.52 4.58 19.78
C ASP A 200 4.82 5.25 18.43
N SER A 201 4.45 4.61 17.33
CA SER A 201 4.73 5.06 15.97
C SER A 201 3.62 4.66 14.99
N VAL A 202 3.53 5.40 13.88
CA VAL A 202 2.54 5.17 12.82
C VAL A 202 3.23 5.19 11.45
N TYR A 203 2.87 4.26 10.58
CA TYR A 203 3.12 4.34 9.13
C TYR A 203 1.88 3.84 8.42
N PHE A 204 1.32 4.58 7.47
CA PHE A 204 0.06 4.18 6.83
C PHE A 204 0.16 4.18 5.31
N TRP A 205 -0.70 3.41 4.65
CA TRP A 205 -0.67 3.31 3.19
C TRP A 205 -1.00 4.65 2.51
N GLY A 206 -0.09 5.10 1.65
CA GLY A 206 -0.20 6.40 0.97
C GLY A 206 0.31 7.59 1.78
N GLN A 207 1.03 7.38 2.90
CA GLN A 207 1.64 8.43 3.72
C GLN A 207 2.35 9.51 2.88
N GLU A 208 3.14 9.10 1.89
CA GLU A 208 3.88 10.05 1.05
C GLU A 208 2.99 10.83 0.10
N LEU A 209 1.99 10.19 -0.51
CA LEU A 209 1.05 10.89 -1.39
C LEU A 209 0.21 11.89 -0.60
N GLU A 210 -0.18 11.53 0.61
CA GLU A 210 -0.86 12.43 1.54
C GLU A 210 0.02 13.63 1.90
N LEU A 211 1.28 13.40 2.26
CA LEU A 211 2.22 14.49 2.57
C LEU A 211 2.39 15.41 1.36
N ALA A 212 2.59 14.83 0.18
CA ALA A 212 2.75 15.56 -1.07
C ALA A 212 1.52 16.41 -1.41
N ARG A 213 0.31 15.84 -1.40
CA ARG A 213 -0.90 16.57 -1.80
C ARG A 213 -1.22 17.72 -0.85
N HIS A 214 -0.95 17.56 0.46
CA HIS A 214 -1.13 18.64 1.43
C HIS A 214 -0.06 19.74 1.28
N LEU A 215 1.18 19.37 0.98
CA LEU A 215 2.24 20.37 0.71
C LEU A 215 1.95 21.19 -0.54
N VAL A 216 1.61 20.51 -1.63
CA VAL A 216 1.33 21.17 -2.91
C VAL A 216 0.08 22.07 -2.80
N ARG A 217 -0.94 21.61 -2.09
CA ARG A 217 -2.11 22.40 -1.71
C ARG A 217 -1.72 23.73 -1.04
N ASP A 218 -0.77 23.68 -0.11
CA ASP A 218 -0.32 24.84 0.66
C ASP A 218 0.67 25.72 -0.13
N GLY A 219 0.96 25.38 -1.39
CA GLY A 219 1.95 26.07 -2.22
C GLY A 219 3.39 25.87 -1.73
N ARG A 220 3.66 24.75 -1.06
CA ARG A 220 4.96 24.41 -0.48
C ARG A 220 5.66 23.32 -1.30
N PRO A 221 7.00 23.33 -1.38
CA PRO A 221 7.76 22.29 -2.04
C PRO A 221 7.67 20.96 -1.27
N ILE A 222 7.82 19.85 -2.00
CA ILE A 222 8.01 18.51 -1.42
C ILE A 222 9.50 18.37 -1.07
N ASP A 223 9.88 18.89 0.09
CA ASP A 223 11.22 18.77 0.68
C ASP A 223 11.15 18.30 2.14
N ASP A 224 12.31 17.98 2.73
CA ASP A 224 12.39 17.43 4.10
C ASP A 224 11.74 18.36 5.14
N ALA A 225 11.89 19.67 4.97
CA ALA A 225 11.33 20.67 5.88
C ALA A 225 9.80 20.76 5.76
N GLY A 226 9.30 20.75 4.52
CA GLY A 226 7.88 20.67 4.19
C GLY A 226 7.24 19.43 4.82
N ILE A 227 7.81 18.26 4.53
CA ILE A 227 7.33 16.97 5.04
C ILE A 227 7.28 16.98 6.56
N SER A 228 8.37 17.39 7.22
CA SER A 228 8.46 17.43 8.68
C SER A 228 7.40 18.34 9.30
N GLU A 229 7.17 19.52 8.72
CA GLU A 229 6.17 20.45 9.23
C GLU A 229 4.74 19.95 9.01
N THR A 230 4.45 19.36 7.84
CA THR A 230 3.13 18.78 7.56
C THR A 230 2.84 17.61 8.49
N ALA A 231 3.79 16.70 8.67
CA ALA A 231 3.68 15.59 9.61
C ALA A 231 3.44 16.08 11.06
N ALA A 232 4.14 17.14 11.49
CA ALA A 232 3.94 17.72 12.82
C ALA A 232 2.53 18.31 13.00
N ARG A 233 1.93 18.90 11.96
CA ARG A 233 0.54 19.40 12.01
C ARG A 233 -0.48 18.28 12.10
N TRP A 234 -0.17 17.12 11.56
CA TRP A 234 -1.02 15.95 11.72
C TRP A 234 -0.88 15.33 13.10
N ASP A 235 -0.03 15.79 14.02
CA ASP A 235 0.01 15.28 15.41
C ASP A 235 -0.09 13.74 15.48
N LEU A 236 0.67 13.08 14.59
CA LEU A 236 0.80 11.64 14.48
C LEU A 236 2.29 11.32 14.59
N PRO A 237 2.68 10.26 15.32
CA PRO A 237 4.08 9.87 15.44
C PRO A 237 4.54 9.11 14.19
N LEU A 238 4.58 9.80 13.04
CA LEU A 238 4.94 9.18 11.76
C LEU A 238 6.41 8.74 11.75
N ILE A 239 6.66 7.55 11.22
CA ILE A 239 8.00 7.03 10.97
C ILE A 239 8.33 7.01 9.46
N GLY A 240 9.61 6.85 9.15
CA GLY A 240 10.10 6.75 7.77
C GLY A 240 10.53 8.07 7.15
N LEU A 241 10.20 9.20 7.78
CA LEU A 241 10.51 10.55 7.26
C LEU A 241 12.02 10.83 7.16
N ASP A 242 12.83 10.12 7.95
CA ASP A 242 14.28 10.20 8.01
C ASP A 242 14.99 9.13 7.15
N THR A 243 14.23 8.31 6.41
CA THR A 243 14.81 7.34 5.49
C THR A 243 15.55 8.07 4.34
N PRO A 244 16.61 7.46 3.79
CA PRO A 244 17.37 8.09 2.71
C PRO A 244 16.49 8.48 1.53
N ASP A 245 16.69 9.71 1.05
CA ASP A 245 16.00 10.30 -0.10
C ASP A 245 14.47 10.35 0.03
N TYR A 246 13.92 10.36 1.25
CA TYR A 246 12.47 10.31 1.48
C TYR A 246 11.71 11.39 0.70
N ALA A 247 12.13 12.66 0.76
CA ALA A 247 11.48 13.73 0.00
C ALA A 247 11.53 13.52 -1.52
N ALA A 248 12.67 13.05 -2.06
CA ALA A 248 12.81 12.77 -3.48
C ALA A 248 11.94 11.57 -3.92
N ARG A 249 11.81 10.56 -3.05
CA ARG A 249 10.88 9.43 -3.24
C ARG A 249 9.44 9.91 -3.19
N THR A 250 9.04 10.67 -2.18
CA THR A 250 7.71 11.30 -2.06
C THR A 250 7.34 12.08 -3.32
N HIS A 251 8.26 12.92 -3.82
CA HIS A 251 8.08 13.65 -5.07
C HIS A 251 7.88 12.72 -6.27
N THR A 252 8.67 11.65 -6.36
CA THR A 252 8.56 10.65 -7.43
C THR A 252 7.22 9.93 -7.39
N ALA A 253 6.77 9.45 -6.23
CA ALA A 253 5.46 8.80 -6.12
C ALA A 253 4.33 9.77 -6.45
N ALA A 254 4.40 11.03 -5.98
CA ALA A 254 3.39 12.04 -6.30
C ALA A 254 3.26 12.21 -7.82
N ARG A 255 4.39 12.36 -8.54
CA ARG A 255 4.40 12.45 -9.99
C ARG A 255 3.80 11.21 -10.67
N GLN A 256 4.09 10.02 -10.16
CA GLN A 256 3.63 8.77 -10.78
C GLN A 256 2.16 8.45 -10.51
N TRP A 257 1.67 8.78 -9.31
CA TRP A 257 0.45 8.20 -8.76
C TRP A 257 -0.63 9.22 -8.38
N MET A 258 -0.30 10.51 -8.24
CA MET A 258 -1.31 11.50 -7.84
C MET A 258 -2.42 11.60 -8.90
N LYS A 259 -2.04 11.79 -10.18
CA LYS A 259 -2.93 11.69 -11.36
C LYS A 259 -4.34 12.27 -11.12
N GLY A 260 -4.48 13.59 -10.93
CA GLY A 260 -5.78 14.23 -10.71
C GLY A 260 -6.35 14.12 -9.31
N ARG A 261 -5.71 13.38 -8.38
CA ARG A 261 -6.20 13.17 -7.01
C ARG A 261 -5.70 14.24 -6.02
N TRP A 262 -5.52 15.46 -6.50
CA TRP A 262 -5.16 16.60 -5.67
C TRP A 262 -6.37 17.11 -4.87
N LEU A 263 -6.09 17.79 -3.76
CA LEU A 263 -7.12 18.42 -2.95
C LEU A 263 -7.76 19.59 -3.77
N GLU A 264 -9.07 19.83 -3.66
CA GLU A 264 -9.85 20.88 -4.36
C GLU A 264 -9.28 22.31 -4.33
N GLY A 265 -8.70 22.83 -5.41
CA GLY A 265 -8.12 24.19 -5.48
C GLY A 265 -6.60 24.22 -5.28
N THR A 266 -5.97 23.07 -5.42
CA THR A 266 -4.51 22.93 -5.44
C THR A 266 -3.98 23.50 -6.76
N ALA A 267 -2.96 24.36 -6.68
CA ALA A 267 -2.22 24.81 -7.85
C ALA A 267 -1.11 23.80 -8.15
N VAL A 268 -1.38 22.83 -9.02
CA VAL A 268 -0.46 21.72 -9.32
C VAL A 268 0.79 22.23 -10.08
N PRO A 269 2.01 22.01 -9.57
CA PRO A 269 3.26 22.34 -10.24
C PRO A 269 3.39 21.60 -11.58
N ASP A 270 3.96 22.26 -12.59
CA ASP A 270 4.05 21.74 -13.97
C ASP A 270 4.69 20.35 -14.07
N ASP A 271 5.67 20.04 -13.20
CA ASP A 271 6.38 18.77 -13.17
C ASP A 271 5.63 17.63 -12.47
N LEU A 272 4.55 17.95 -11.75
CA LEU A 272 3.63 17.03 -11.11
C LEU A 272 2.29 16.90 -11.85
N ARG A 273 2.08 17.70 -12.91
CA ARG A 273 0.85 17.64 -13.71
C ARG A 273 0.77 16.36 -14.53
N SER A 274 -0.44 15.85 -14.68
CA SER A 274 -0.78 14.77 -15.61
C SER A 274 -2.06 15.09 -16.38
N GLU A 275 -2.33 14.33 -17.45
CA GLU A 275 -3.58 14.46 -18.22
C GLU A 275 -4.85 14.28 -17.37
N ALA A 276 -4.75 13.60 -16.23
CA ALA A 276 -5.87 13.39 -15.31
C ALA A 276 -6.24 14.64 -14.49
N ASP A 277 -5.38 15.65 -14.44
CA ASP A 277 -5.67 16.92 -13.75
C ASP A 277 -6.62 17.82 -14.58
N ASP A 278 -6.74 17.56 -15.88
CA ASP A 278 -7.59 18.32 -16.81
C ASP A 278 -8.97 17.67 -17.04
N LEU A 279 -9.31 16.61 -16.29
CA LEU A 279 -10.57 15.86 -16.38
C LEU A 279 -11.66 16.33 -15.41
#